data_AF-S9SMW7-F1
#
_entry.id   AF-S9SMW7-F1
#
_cell.length_a   1.000
_cell.length_b   1.000
_cell.length_c   1.000
_cell.angle_alpha   90.00
_cell.angle_beta   90.00
_cell.angle_gamma   90.00
#
_symmetry.space_group_name_H-M   'P 1'
#
loop_
_entity.id
_entity.type
_entity.pdbx_description
1 polymer ?
#
loop_
_entity_poly.entity_id
_entity_poly.type
_entity_poly.pdbx_seq_one_letter_code
_entity_poly.pdbx_strand_id
1 'polypeptide(L)'
;MKLAIGGDSAGEGLAKILAEHLKGKHDVTEVSRIGDALDPFYANLSERVANEVKAGKYDRAILVCGTGIGVCIAANKVPGIRAALTHDTYSAERAALSNNAQIITMGARVIGPELAKAIADAWLAQTMNFDTAGKSAGNVAAIDAVDAKYNKA
;
A
#
# COMPACT_ATOMS: atom_id res chain seq x y z
N MET A 1 3.41 3.80 13.82
CA MET A 1 2.24 4.03 12.94
C MET A 1 1.43 2.75 12.87
N LYS A 2 0.12 2.87 12.68
CA LYS A 2 -0.81 1.76 12.45
C LYS A 2 -0.67 1.31 11.00
N LEU A 3 -0.20 0.08 10.77
CA LEU A 3 0.12 -0.43 9.46
C LEU A 3 -0.74 -1.67 9.14
N ALA A 4 -1.54 -1.58 8.09
CA ALA A 4 -2.24 -2.74 7.56
C ALA A 4 -1.38 -3.48 6.53
N ILE A 5 -1.35 -4.81 6.58
CA ILE A 5 -0.68 -5.62 5.57
C ILE A 5 -1.63 -6.73 5.15
N GLY A 6 -1.91 -6.85 3.85
CA GLY A 6 -2.86 -7.84 3.35
C GLY A 6 -2.43 -8.42 2.02
N GLY A 7 -2.70 -9.71 1.83
CA GLY A 7 -2.46 -10.43 0.60
C GLY A 7 -3.70 -11.16 0.11
N ASP A 8 -3.89 -11.21 -1.21
CA ASP A 8 -4.89 -12.12 -1.80
C ASP A 8 -4.42 -13.59 -1.70
N SER A 9 -5.12 -14.51 -2.36
CA SER A 9 -4.73 -15.93 -2.37
C SER A 9 -3.30 -16.21 -2.86
N ALA A 10 -2.73 -15.35 -3.71
CA ALA A 10 -1.34 -15.46 -4.14
C ALA A 10 -0.38 -14.67 -3.24
N GLY A 11 -0.85 -13.62 -2.57
CA GLY A 11 -0.06 -12.71 -1.77
C GLY A 11 0.02 -13.01 -0.27
N GLU A 12 -0.91 -13.80 0.28
CA GLU A 12 -1.06 -14.00 1.73
C GLU A 12 0.24 -14.45 2.41
N GLY A 13 0.98 -15.38 1.79
CA GLY A 13 2.23 -15.88 2.35
C GLY A 13 3.28 -14.78 2.53
N LEU A 14 3.45 -13.92 1.51
CA LEU A 14 4.40 -12.81 1.58
C LEU A 14 3.89 -11.70 2.52
N ALA A 15 2.59 -11.44 2.55
CA ALA A 15 1.96 -10.50 3.48
C ALA A 15 2.24 -10.88 4.94
N LYS A 16 2.11 -12.16 5.31
CA LYS A 16 2.43 -12.66 6.66
C LYS A 16 3.91 -12.50 7.01
N ILE A 17 4.81 -12.77 6.06
CA ILE A 17 6.25 -12.58 6.26
C ILE A 17 6.56 -11.10 6.54
N LEU A 18 5.95 -10.18 5.78
CA LEU A 18 6.11 -8.74 5.99
C LEU A 18 5.52 -8.29 7.32
N ALA A 19 4.36 -8.84 7.70
CA ALA A 19 3.75 -8.54 8.99
C ALA A 19 4.64 -8.93 10.16
N GLU A 20 5.22 -10.13 10.12
CA GLU A 20 6.16 -10.58 11.15
C GLU A 20 7.43 -9.72 11.20
N HIS A 21 8.00 -9.39 10.04
CA HIS A 21 9.17 -8.52 9.95
C HIS A 21 8.96 -7.13 10.57
N LEU A 22 7.74 -6.60 10.51
CA LEU A 22 7.42 -5.22 10.92
C LEU A 22 6.73 -5.11 12.29
N LYS A 23 6.28 -6.22 12.89
CA LYS A 23 5.53 -6.26 14.15
C LYS A 23 6.25 -5.64 15.36
N GLY A 24 7.59 -5.60 15.34
CA GLY A 24 8.41 -4.95 16.37
C GLY A 24 8.73 -3.47 16.11
N LYS A 25 8.42 -2.96 14.92
CA LYS A 25 8.73 -1.58 14.48
C LYS A 25 7.48 -0.70 14.40
N HIS A 26 6.32 -1.31 14.16
CA HIS A 26 5.04 -0.64 13.93
C HIS A 26 3.89 -1.40 14.61
N ASP A 27 2.74 -0.74 14.74
CA ASP A 27 1.50 -1.39 15.18
C ASP A 27 0.87 -2.06 13.95
N VAL A 28 1.24 -3.33 13.72
CA VAL A 28 0.94 -4.06 12.48
C VAL A 28 -0.30 -4.93 12.65
N THR A 29 -1.24 -4.79 11.72
CA THR A 29 -2.37 -5.72 11.56
C THR A 29 -2.26 -6.44 10.22
N GLU A 30 -2.17 -7.76 10.28
CA GLU A 30 -2.30 -8.64 9.10
C GLU A 30 -3.79 -8.80 8.78
N VAL A 31 -4.20 -8.37 7.59
CA VAL A 31 -5.60 -8.20 7.19
C VAL A 31 -5.96 -8.98 5.93
N SER A 32 -5.22 -10.03 5.56
CA SER A 32 -5.56 -10.84 4.38
C SER A 32 -6.95 -11.47 4.48
N ARG A 33 -7.38 -11.85 5.69
CA ARG A 33 -8.64 -12.59 5.94
C ARG A 33 -9.69 -11.76 6.66
N ILE A 34 -10.95 -12.11 6.43
CA ILE A 34 -12.09 -11.69 7.26
C ILE A 34 -12.61 -12.95 7.96
N GLY A 35 -12.38 -13.04 9.27
CA GLY A 35 -12.51 -14.32 9.98
C GLY A 35 -11.51 -15.33 9.41
N ASP A 36 -11.99 -16.52 9.04
CA ASP A 36 -11.15 -17.59 8.49
C ASP A 36 -11.07 -17.59 6.95
N ALA A 37 -11.82 -16.72 6.28
CA ALA A 37 -11.95 -16.71 4.81
C ALA A 37 -11.06 -15.66 4.14
N LEU A 38 -10.47 -16.05 3.01
CA LEU A 38 -9.90 -15.13 2.03
C LEU A 38 -11.01 -14.61 1.11
N ASP A 39 -10.89 -13.37 0.68
CA ASP A 39 -11.77 -12.85 -0.37
C ASP A 39 -11.39 -13.49 -1.73
N PRO A 40 -12.35 -13.98 -2.53
CA PRO A 40 -12.07 -14.51 -3.86
C PRO A 40 -11.50 -13.45 -4.82
N PHE A 41 -11.75 -12.16 -4.59
CA PHE A 41 -11.32 -11.08 -5.46
C PHE A 41 -10.36 -10.14 -4.73
N TYR A 42 -9.15 -9.98 -5.28
CA TYR A 42 -8.17 -9.01 -4.76
C TYR A 42 -8.72 -7.57 -4.71
N ALA A 43 -9.75 -7.27 -5.52
CA ALA A 43 -10.39 -5.96 -5.56
C ALA A 43 -11.09 -5.63 -4.24
N ASN A 44 -11.85 -6.57 -3.66
CA ASN A 44 -12.56 -6.37 -2.41
C ASN A 44 -11.60 -6.20 -1.23
N LEU A 45 -10.51 -7.00 -1.19
CA LEU A 45 -9.43 -6.82 -0.22
C LEU A 45 -8.84 -5.40 -0.31
N SER A 46 -8.52 -4.96 -1.53
CA SER A 46 -7.89 -3.66 -1.78
C SER A 46 -8.81 -2.50 -1.43
N GLU A 47 -10.09 -2.57 -1.83
CA GLU A 47 -11.10 -1.58 -1.50
C GLU A 47 -11.27 -1.44 0.02
N ARG A 48 -11.41 -2.58 0.74
CA ARG A 48 -11.57 -2.56 2.20
C ARG A 48 -10.39 -1.87 2.87
N VAL A 49 -9.16 -2.32 2.57
CA VAL A 49 -7.96 -1.76 3.20
C VAL A 49 -7.76 -0.30 2.82
N ALA A 50 -8.02 0.07 1.56
CA ALA A 50 -7.92 1.45 1.10
C ALA A 50 -8.95 2.38 1.80
N ASN A 51 -10.19 1.93 2.00
CA ASN A 51 -11.18 2.66 2.79
C ASN A 51 -10.78 2.77 4.27
N GLU A 52 -10.20 1.73 4.86
CA GLU A 52 -9.71 1.77 6.24
C GLU A 52 -8.54 2.74 6.43
N VAL A 53 -7.63 2.82 5.45
CA VAL A 53 -6.57 3.84 5.42
C VAL A 53 -7.16 5.24 5.28
N LYS A 54 -8.09 5.44 4.35
CA LYS A 54 -8.79 6.72 4.15
C LYS A 54 -9.53 7.19 5.41
N ALA A 55 -10.15 6.27 6.13
CA ALA A 55 -10.86 6.53 7.38
C ALA A 55 -9.92 6.75 8.58
N GLY A 56 -8.60 6.61 8.42
CA GLY A 56 -7.62 6.77 9.50
C GLY A 56 -7.60 5.62 10.50
N LYS A 57 -8.22 4.47 10.18
CA LYS A 57 -8.06 3.24 10.96
C LYS A 57 -6.61 2.75 10.90
N TYR A 58 -5.99 2.88 9.73
CA TYR A 58 -4.58 2.66 9.51
C TYR A 58 -3.94 3.91 8.92
N ASP A 59 -2.69 4.18 9.31
CA ASP A 59 -1.92 5.30 8.76
C ASP A 59 -1.46 4.97 7.34
N ARG A 60 -1.09 3.71 7.10
CA ARG A 60 -0.50 3.20 5.85
C ARG A 60 -0.88 1.74 5.63
N ALA A 61 -0.71 1.26 4.39
CA ALA A 61 -0.88 -0.16 4.10
C ALA A 61 0.11 -0.75 3.07
N ILE A 62 0.34 -2.06 3.16
CA ILE A 62 1.04 -2.85 2.14
C ILE A 62 0.07 -3.91 1.61
N LEU A 63 -0.16 -3.93 0.29
CA LEU A 63 -1.00 -4.93 -0.36
C LEU A 63 -0.19 -5.86 -1.26
N VAL A 64 -0.49 -7.14 -1.24
CA VAL A 64 0.24 -8.14 -2.02
C VAL A 64 -0.72 -8.96 -2.87
N CYS A 65 -0.40 -9.13 -4.14
CA CYS A 65 -0.99 -10.20 -4.94
C CYS A 65 0.09 -10.92 -5.76
N GLY A 66 -0.30 -11.70 -6.77
CA GLY A 66 0.68 -12.38 -7.65
C GLY A 66 1.71 -11.41 -8.24
N THR A 67 1.26 -10.31 -8.85
CA THR A 67 2.15 -9.28 -9.44
C THR A 67 2.15 -7.96 -8.68
N GLY A 68 1.19 -7.74 -7.78
CA GLY A 68 0.93 -6.45 -7.13
C GLY A 68 0.14 -5.46 -7.99
N ILE A 69 -0.04 -5.73 -9.28
CA ILE A 69 -0.73 -4.83 -10.23
C ILE A 69 -2.22 -4.74 -9.91
N GLY A 70 -2.89 -5.88 -9.76
CA GLY A 70 -4.34 -5.92 -9.54
C GLY A 70 -4.76 -5.18 -8.25
N VAL A 71 -4.06 -5.45 -7.15
CA VAL A 71 -4.32 -4.75 -5.87
C VAL A 71 -4.00 -3.25 -5.95
N CYS A 72 -2.99 -2.86 -6.74
CA CYS A 72 -2.66 -1.45 -6.96
C CYS A 72 -3.77 -0.72 -7.73
N ILE A 73 -4.22 -1.33 -8.84
CA ILE A 73 -5.30 -0.77 -9.66
C ILE A 73 -6.58 -0.64 -8.82
N ALA A 74 -6.93 -1.67 -8.05
CA ALA A 74 -8.14 -1.67 -7.23
C ALA A 74 -8.08 -0.66 -6.08
N ALA A 75 -6.97 -0.59 -5.35
CA ALA A 75 -6.80 0.39 -4.26
C ALA A 75 -6.92 1.83 -4.77
N ASN A 76 -6.34 2.14 -5.95
CA ASN A 76 -6.46 3.45 -6.60
C ASN A 76 -7.87 3.78 -7.13
N LYS A 77 -8.85 2.86 -7.04
CA LYS A 77 -10.26 3.20 -7.30
C LYS A 77 -10.94 3.85 -6.11
N VAL A 78 -10.35 3.77 -4.91
CA VAL A 78 -10.89 4.45 -3.73
C VAL A 78 -10.46 5.93 -3.77
N PRO A 79 -11.40 6.88 -3.80
CA PRO A 79 -11.05 8.30 -3.91
C PRO A 79 -10.18 8.77 -2.74
N GLY A 80 -9.13 9.54 -3.02
CA GLY A 80 -8.14 10.04 -2.08
C GLY A 80 -6.99 9.07 -1.78
N ILE A 81 -7.01 7.85 -2.32
CA ILE A 81 -5.94 6.87 -2.14
C ILE A 81 -4.97 6.93 -3.32
N ARG A 82 -3.68 6.90 -2.99
CA ARG A 82 -2.56 6.73 -3.91
C ARG A 82 -1.83 5.46 -3.51
N ALA A 83 -2.00 4.42 -4.33
CA ALA A 83 -1.28 3.17 -4.23
C ALA A 83 -0.19 3.11 -5.30
N ALA A 84 1.01 2.66 -4.93
CA ALA A 84 2.16 2.53 -5.84
C ALA A 84 2.66 1.08 -5.89
N LEU A 85 2.88 0.54 -7.09
CA LEU A 85 3.52 -0.76 -7.26
C LEU A 85 5.04 -0.63 -7.08
N THR A 86 5.61 -1.40 -6.17
CA THR A 86 7.03 -1.29 -5.81
C THR A 86 7.69 -2.67 -5.80
N HIS A 87 8.63 -2.90 -6.71
CA HIS A 87 9.45 -4.13 -6.77
C HIS A 87 10.95 -3.86 -6.59
N ASP A 88 11.30 -2.63 -6.23
CA ASP A 88 12.65 -2.19 -5.93
C ASP A 88 12.61 -1.07 -4.88
N THR A 89 13.72 -0.84 -4.18
CA THR A 89 13.80 0.12 -3.07
C THR A 89 13.70 1.56 -3.54
N TYR A 90 14.21 1.89 -4.73
CA TYR A 90 14.15 3.24 -5.28
C TYR A 90 12.69 3.66 -5.54
N SER A 91 11.92 2.81 -6.22
CA SER A 91 10.49 3.05 -6.44
C SER A 91 9.73 3.14 -5.12
N ALA A 92 10.11 2.37 -4.10
CA ALA A 92 9.54 2.44 -2.75
C ALA A 92 9.77 3.80 -2.09
N GLU A 93 11.00 4.29 -2.10
CA GLU A 93 11.34 5.62 -1.58
C GLU A 93 10.60 6.72 -2.36
N ARG A 94 10.52 6.60 -3.69
CA ARG A 94 9.80 7.57 -4.52
C ARG A 94 8.29 7.55 -4.31
N ALA A 95 7.71 6.39 -4.01
CA ALA A 95 6.30 6.29 -3.65
C ALA A 95 5.99 7.13 -2.39
N ALA A 96 6.88 7.13 -1.40
CA ALA A 96 6.75 8.00 -0.22
C ALA A 96 7.03 9.48 -0.57
N LEU A 97 8.21 9.77 -1.12
CA LEU A 97 8.73 11.14 -1.22
C LEU A 97 8.15 11.97 -2.37
N SER A 98 7.78 11.35 -3.50
CA SER A 98 7.17 12.08 -4.63
C SER A 98 5.67 11.98 -4.68
N ASN A 99 5.10 10.85 -4.25
CA ASN A 99 3.69 10.56 -4.48
C ASN A 99 2.85 10.62 -3.20
N ASN A 100 3.49 10.74 -2.04
CA ASN A 100 2.81 10.63 -0.74
C ASN A 100 1.85 9.42 -0.73
N ALA A 101 2.34 8.29 -1.24
CA ALA A 101 1.53 7.09 -1.40
C ALA A 101 1.17 6.55 -0.02
N GLN A 102 -0.12 6.40 0.26
CA GLN A 102 -0.59 5.81 1.51
C GLN A 102 -0.47 4.28 1.49
N ILE A 103 -0.41 3.71 0.29
CA ILE A 103 -0.33 2.27 0.08
C ILE A 103 0.80 1.96 -0.90
N ILE A 104 1.62 0.96 -0.59
CA ILE A 104 2.46 0.29 -1.60
C ILE A 104 1.93 -1.09 -1.90
N THR A 105 2.21 -1.59 -3.09
CA THR A 105 1.86 -2.94 -3.48
C THR A 105 3.04 -3.73 -3.99
N MET A 106 2.98 -5.04 -3.82
CA MET A 106 4.05 -5.96 -4.19
C MET A 106 3.53 -7.23 -4.86
N GLY A 107 4.40 -7.88 -5.63
CA GLY A 107 4.10 -9.11 -6.35
C GLY A 107 4.80 -10.30 -5.74
N ALA A 108 4.05 -11.20 -5.11
CA ALA A 108 4.59 -12.42 -4.50
C ALA A 108 5.21 -13.41 -5.51
N ARG A 109 4.86 -13.28 -6.80
CA ARG A 109 5.45 -14.06 -7.90
C ARG A 109 6.57 -13.31 -8.63
N VAL A 110 6.87 -12.08 -8.20
CA VAL A 110 7.83 -11.18 -8.88
C VAL A 110 9.08 -10.98 -8.03
N ILE A 111 8.93 -10.79 -6.72
CA ILE A 111 10.05 -10.55 -5.80
C ILE A 111 10.05 -11.56 -4.66
N GLY A 112 11.25 -11.87 -4.17
CA GLY A 112 11.45 -12.76 -3.03
C GLY A 112 11.25 -12.06 -1.67
N PRO A 113 11.13 -12.83 -0.56
CA PRO A 113 10.84 -12.28 0.76
C PRO A 113 11.84 -11.26 1.29
N GLU A 114 13.15 -11.50 1.14
CA GLU A 114 14.17 -10.57 1.64
C GLU A 114 14.17 -9.24 0.89
N LEU A 115 13.95 -9.26 -0.43
CA LEU A 115 13.79 -8.04 -1.21
C LEU A 115 12.50 -7.30 -0.81
N ALA A 116 11.39 -8.01 -0.61
CA ALA A 116 10.14 -7.41 -0.17
C ALA A 116 10.29 -6.71 1.20
N LYS A 117 11.02 -7.32 2.15
CA LYS A 117 11.34 -6.70 3.45
C LYS A 117 12.13 -5.41 3.26
N ALA A 118 13.18 -5.43 2.43
CA ALA A 118 13.99 -4.25 2.14
C ALA A 118 13.18 -3.12 1.50
N ILE A 119 12.28 -3.44 0.57
CA ILE A 119 11.37 -2.47 -0.07
C ILE A 119 10.41 -1.87 0.97
N ALA A 120 9.82 -2.70 1.84
CA ALA A 120 8.92 -2.24 2.89
C ALA A 120 9.64 -1.30 3.87
N ASP A 121 10.84 -1.68 4.33
CA ASP A 121 11.66 -0.82 5.20
C ASP A 121 12.04 0.50 4.51
N ALA A 122 12.43 0.47 3.23
CA ALA A 122 12.81 1.67 2.48
C ALA A 122 11.63 2.65 2.33
N TRP A 123 10.43 2.16 2.01
CA TRP A 123 9.23 2.99 1.93
C TRP A 123 8.82 3.56 3.30
N LEU A 124 8.84 2.75 4.35
CA LEU A 124 8.44 3.15 5.71
C LEU A 124 9.41 4.18 6.29
N ALA A 125 10.71 4.06 6.01
CA ALA A 125 11.73 5.02 6.42
C ALA A 125 11.48 6.44 5.87
N GLN A 126 10.81 6.55 4.73
CA GLN A 126 10.56 7.82 4.05
C GLN A 126 9.11 8.32 4.15
N THR A 127 8.20 7.47 4.62
CA THR A 127 6.75 7.73 4.63
C THR A 127 6.35 9.02 5.38
N MET A 128 7.09 9.40 6.42
CA MET A 128 6.82 10.60 7.22
C MET A 128 7.58 11.84 6.72
N ASN A 129 8.40 11.70 5.68
CA ASN A 129 9.28 12.76 5.17
C ASN A 129 8.72 13.46 3.92
N PHE A 130 7.45 13.21 3.57
CA PHE A 130 6.83 13.91 2.46
C PHE A 130 6.63 15.39 2.80
N ASP A 131 7.28 16.27 2.04
CA ASP A 131 7.17 17.72 2.19
C ASP A 131 5.98 18.26 1.40
N THR A 132 4.95 18.72 2.11
CA THR A 132 3.74 19.32 1.53
C THR A 132 3.97 20.67 0.86
N ALA A 133 5.13 21.30 1.07
CA ALA A 133 5.57 22.50 0.36
C ALA A 133 6.71 22.21 -0.65
N GLY A 134 7.09 20.95 -0.79
CA GLY A 134 8.22 20.52 -1.59
C GLY A 134 7.93 20.44 -3.09
N LYS A 135 8.97 20.14 -3.87
CA LYS A 135 8.90 20.06 -5.35
C LYS A 135 7.87 19.06 -5.88
N SER A 136 7.49 18.07 -5.09
CA SER A 136 6.50 17.06 -5.47
C SER A 136 5.07 17.40 -5.05
N ALA A 137 4.86 18.40 -4.20
CA ALA A 137 3.52 18.79 -3.73
C ALA A 137 2.59 19.18 -4.88
N GLY A 138 3.11 19.91 -5.88
CA GLY A 138 2.33 20.28 -7.07
C GLY A 138 1.86 19.07 -7.89
N ASN A 139 2.67 18.02 -7.99
CA ASN A 139 2.27 16.79 -8.68
C ASN A 139 1.21 16.02 -7.89
N VAL A 140 1.32 15.96 -6.56
CA VAL A 140 0.28 15.33 -5.71
C VAL A 140 -1.04 16.09 -5.82
N ALA A 141 -1.00 17.43 -5.75
CA ALA A 141 -2.20 18.26 -5.94
C ALA A 141 -2.84 18.05 -7.32
N ALA A 142 -2.04 17.87 -8.38
CA ALA A 142 -2.55 17.56 -9.71
C ALA A 142 -3.22 16.17 -9.78
N ILE A 143 -2.65 15.16 -9.11
CA ILE A 143 -3.27 13.83 -8.98
C ILE A 143 -4.62 13.94 -8.25
N ASP A 144 -4.65 14.65 -7.14
CA ASP A 144 -5.86 14.83 -6.33
C ASP A 144 -6.95 15.60 -7.13
N ALA A 145 -6.55 16.55 -7.97
CA ALA A 145 -7.48 17.25 -8.88
C ALA A 145 -8.07 16.33 -9.97
N VAL A 146 -7.28 15.38 -10.49
CA VAL A 146 -7.79 14.35 -11.41
C VAL A 146 -8.80 13.46 -10.70
N ASP A 147 -8.47 13.01 -9.48
CA ASP A 147 -9.36 12.18 -8.68
C ASP A 147 -10.70 12.89 -8.40
N ALA A 148 -10.66 14.13 -7.90
CA ALA A 148 -11.85 14.93 -7.63
C ALA A 148 -12.72 15.20 -8.88
N LYS A 149 -12.11 15.28 -10.07
CA LYS A 149 -12.83 15.51 -11.33
C LYS A 149 -13.70 14.30 -11.71
N TYR A 150 -13.21 13.09 -11.50
CA TYR A 150 -13.84 11.86 -11.98
C TYR A 150 -14.57 11.07 -10.89
N ASN A 151 -14.28 11.34 -9.61
CA ASN A 151 -14.93 10.71 -8.45
C ASN A 151 -15.78 11.71 -7.67
N LYS A 152 -16.72 12.37 -8.37
CA LYS A 152 -17.73 13.21 -7.73
C LYS A 152 -18.73 12.31 -6.99
N ALA A 153 -18.86 12.54 -5.69
CA ALA A 153 -19.91 11.95 -4.86
C ALA A 153 -21.30 12.34 -5.38
#